data_AF-A0A532D5L9-F1
#
_entry.id   AF-A0A532D5L9-F1
#
_cell.length_a   1.000
_cell.length_b   1.000
_cell.length_c   1.000
_cell.angle_alpha   90.00
_cell.angle_beta   90.00
_cell.angle_gamma   90.00
#
_symmetry.space_group_name_H-M   'P 1'
#
loop_
_entity.id
_entity.type
_entity.pdbx_description
1 polymer ?
#
loop_
_entity_poly.entity_id
_entity_poly.type
_entity_poly.pdbx_seq_one_letter_code
_entity_poly.pdbx_strand_id
1 'polypeptide(L)'
;MASYTGVHATWNEVEQAFARAADRDLRGFFAQWVRQAGAPTVRATQVVQDDVAGSPGEPGTVRLRVTLTQPSPAFRLSVPVTLTLADQSRQSISVRLESTRQTFELSLPSRAVGLSVDPDMELFRRIPRADLPPMLNLYVTDPTRVVVLPSGGTVEAQRPFAELAKVIESRSPGTVIQTDQAPVPVEGSLLLLGGPEGHHVARQILEPCGSQVTVDRDRFTVGGRTYAEPGMALLVTCRRPDSPGSMATLFYGLSPQALSKPARLLFFYGWQSYVVFHDGAVIARGDFPAAQEGMEVAIP
;
A
#
# COMPACT_ATOMS: atom_id res chain seq x y z
N MET A 1 35.62 -13.20 4.86
CA MET A 1 34.27 -12.94 5.40
C MET A 1 33.86 -14.01 6.43
N ALA A 2 34.72 -14.36 7.39
CA ALA A 2 34.48 -15.46 8.35
C ALA A 2 34.26 -14.97 9.80
N SER A 3 34.22 -13.66 10.03
CA SER A 3 34.33 -13.07 11.37
C SER A 3 33.03 -13.06 12.20
N TYR A 4 31.89 -13.43 11.60
CA TYR A 4 30.57 -13.33 12.26
C TYR A 4 29.72 -14.60 12.14
N THR A 5 30.31 -15.75 11.77
CA THR A 5 29.56 -17.01 11.68
C THR A 5 29.09 -17.48 13.06
N GLY A 6 27.78 -17.62 13.25
CA GLY A 6 27.20 -18.14 14.49
C GLY A 6 27.16 -17.14 15.66
N VAL A 7 27.40 -15.85 15.42
CA VAL A 7 27.33 -14.79 16.43
C VAL A 7 26.37 -13.69 15.99
N HIS A 8 25.81 -12.98 16.96
CA HIS A 8 24.99 -11.78 16.68
C HIS A 8 25.89 -10.64 16.18
N ALA A 9 25.40 -9.87 15.21
CA ALA A 9 26.06 -8.69 14.69
C ALA A 9 25.13 -7.48 14.74
N THR A 10 25.70 -6.32 15.04
CA THR A 10 25.04 -5.02 15.02
C THR A 10 25.10 -4.39 13.63
N TRP A 11 24.25 -3.41 13.36
CA TRP A 11 24.29 -2.65 12.10
C TRP A 11 25.64 -1.98 11.84
N ASN A 12 26.34 -1.53 12.89
CA ASN A 12 27.67 -0.94 12.76
C ASN A 12 28.72 -1.97 12.32
N GLU A 13 28.63 -3.21 12.81
CA GLU A 13 29.53 -4.29 12.39
C GLU A 13 29.27 -4.72 10.94
N VAL A 14 28.00 -4.77 10.54
CA VAL A 14 27.60 -4.99 9.14
C VAL A 14 28.14 -3.88 8.24
N GLU A 15 27.96 -2.60 8.63
CA GLU A 15 28.49 -1.44 7.91
C GLU A 15 30.01 -1.56 7.70
N GLN A 16 30.76 -1.84 8.77
CA GLN A 16 32.22 -1.98 8.69
C GLN A 16 32.67 -3.17 7.84
N ALA A 17 31.98 -4.31 7.94
CA ALA A 17 32.31 -5.49 7.14
C ALA A 17 32.12 -5.22 5.64
N PHE A 18 31.01 -4.57 5.27
CA PHE A 18 30.72 -4.23 3.88
C PHE A 18 31.67 -3.14 3.36
N ALA A 19 31.96 -2.12 4.17
CA ALA A 19 32.90 -1.06 3.81
C ALA A 19 34.30 -1.60 3.53
N ARG A 20 34.79 -2.54 4.36
CA ARG A 20 36.07 -3.22 4.14
C ARG A 20 36.06 -4.10 2.89
N ALA A 21 34.99 -4.86 2.66
CA ALA A 21 34.89 -5.75 1.50
C ALA A 21 34.81 -4.97 0.17
N ALA A 22 34.15 -3.82 0.18
CA ALA A 22 33.97 -2.97 -1.00
C ALA A 22 35.07 -1.91 -1.18
N ASP A 23 36.01 -1.79 -0.23
CA ASP A 23 37.02 -0.73 -0.14
C ASP A 23 36.45 0.69 -0.33
N ARG A 24 35.30 0.95 0.32
CA ARG A 24 34.53 2.19 0.15
C ARG A 24 33.93 2.64 1.47
N ASP A 25 33.84 3.95 1.66
CA ASP A 25 33.06 4.53 2.77
C ASP A 25 31.55 4.35 2.51
N LEU A 26 30.90 3.55 3.36
CA LEU A 26 29.46 3.27 3.30
C LEU A 26 28.66 3.97 4.40
N ARG A 27 29.26 4.88 5.18
CA ARG A 27 28.57 5.60 6.26
C ARG A 27 27.30 6.30 5.78
N GLY A 28 27.38 6.97 4.63
CA GLY A 28 26.24 7.67 4.02
C GLY A 28 25.11 6.72 3.59
N PHE A 29 25.47 5.55 3.06
CA PHE A 29 24.51 4.52 2.65
C PHE A 29 23.72 4.00 3.86
N PHE A 30 24.41 3.61 4.93
CA PHE A 30 23.76 3.12 6.15
C PHE A 30 23.00 4.23 6.90
N ALA A 31 23.51 5.47 6.89
CA ALA A 31 22.81 6.59 7.47
C ALA A 31 21.41 6.79 6.84
N GLN A 32 21.31 6.78 5.50
CA GLN A 32 20.01 6.97 4.84
C GLN A 32 19.12 5.73 4.84
N TRP A 33 19.67 4.52 4.77
CA TRP A 33 18.84 3.31 4.61
C TRP A 33 18.50 2.58 5.91
N VAL A 34 19.31 2.76 6.96
CA VAL A 34 19.12 2.06 8.24
C VAL A 34 18.68 3.03 9.34
N ARG A 35 19.19 4.27 9.33
CA ARG A 35 19.00 5.21 10.45
C ARG A 35 17.97 6.30 10.17
N GLN A 36 17.76 6.66 8.90
CA GLN A 36 16.80 7.69 8.50
C GLN A 36 15.39 7.09 8.37
N ALA A 37 14.41 7.77 8.98
CA ALA A 37 13.02 7.38 8.87
C ALA A 37 12.42 7.73 7.50
N GLY A 38 11.42 6.96 7.07
CA GLY A 38 10.69 7.19 5.83
C GLY A 38 11.27 6.44 4.64
N ALA A 39 10.86 6.83 3.44
CA ALA A 39 11.32 6.26 2.18
C ALA A 39 11.32 7.33 1.08
N PRO A 40 12.14 7.17 0.04
CA PRO A 40 12.11 8.02 -1.14
C PRO A 40 10.72 8.19 -1.73
N THR A 41 10.40 9.42 -2.10
CA THR A 41 9.26 9.77 -2.97
C THR A 41 9.79 10.72 -4.03
N VAL A 42 10.04 10.21 -5.23
CA VAL A 42 10.59 11.01 -6.34
C VAL A 42 9.45 11.42 -7.27
N ARG A 43 9.43 12.70 -7.66
CA ARG A 43 8.46 13.22 -8.64
C ARG A 43 9.16 14.06 -9.69
N ALA A 44 8.79 13.90 -10.96
CA ALA A 44 9.10 14.86 -12.00
C ALA A 44 8.11 16.03 -11.90
N THR A 45 8.60 17.22 -11.56
CA THR A 45 7.74 18.41 -11.35
C THR A 45 7.79 19.39 -12.51
N GLN A 46 8.82 19.30 -13.35
CA GLN A 46 8.97 20.18 -14.50
C GLN A 46 9.75 19.44 -15.57
N VAL A 47 9.21 19.43 -16.79
CA VAL A 47 9.82 18.83 -17.98
C VAL A 47 9.72 19.88 -19.08
N VAL A 48 10.87 20.36 -19.56
CA VAL A 48 10.96 21.38 -20.62
C VAL A 48 11.89 20.87 -21.70
N GLN A 49 11.48 20.95 -22.96
CA GLN A 49 12.31 20.59 -24.10
C GLN A 49 12.50 21.80 -25.01
N ASP A 50 13.75 22.03 -25.42
CA ASP A 50 14.12 23.04 -26.40
C ASP A 50 14.80 22.36 -27.60
N ASP A 51 14.48 22.80 -28.82
CA ASP A 51 15.25 22.42 -30.00
C ASP A 51 16.61 23.15 -29.96
N VAL A 52 17.69 22.42 -30.19
CA VAL A 52 19.04 22.95 -30.26
C VAL A 52 19.49 22.93 -31.72
N ALA A 53 20.18 23.99 -32.16
CA ALA A 53 20.70 24.07 -33.52
C ALA A 53 21.60 22.86 -33.83
N GLY A 54 21.23 22.09 -34.86
CA GLY A 54 21.90 20.87 -35.31
C GLY A 54 21.16 20.25 -36.50
N SER A 55 21.78 19.31 -37.20
CA SER A 55 21.15 18.62 -38.33
C SER A 55 20.18 17.54 -37.81
N PRO A 56 18.97 17.36 -38.40
CA PRO A 56 18.07 16.27 -38.02
C PRO A 56 18.79 14.92 -38.07
N GLY A 57 18.77 14.16 -36.96
CA GLY A 57 19.41 12.85 -36.85
C GLY A 57 20.79 12.83 -36.19
N GLU A 58 21.40 13.97 -35.86
CA GLU A 58 22.60 14.02 -35.02
C GLU A 58 22.25 13.93 -33.51
N PRO A 59 23.09 13.28 -32.68
CA PRO A 59 22.91 13.30 -31.23
C PRO A 59 22.92 14.74 -30.70
N GLY A 60 21.89 15.12 -29.93
CA GLY A 60 21.85 16.42 -29.24
C GLY A 60 21.09 17.55 -29.95
N THR A 61 20.24 17.24 -30.93
CA THR A 61 19.31 18.19 -31.57
C THR A 61 18.19 18.66 -30.64
N VAL A 62 17.93 17.94 -29.55
CA VAL A 62 16.96 18.33 -28.52
C VAL A 62 17.61 18.32 -27.15
N ARG A 63 17.31 19.35 -26.36
CA ARG A 63 17.73 19.49 -24.97
C ARG A 63 16.51 19.36 -24.07
N LEU A 64 16.47 18.31 -23.27
CA LEU A 64 15.43 18.07 -22.27
C LEU A 64 15.95 18.45 -20.88
N ARG A 65 15.26 19.36 -20.20
CA ARG A 65 15.48 19.67 -18.79
C ARG A 65 14.39 19.04 -17.93
N VAL A 66 14.78 18.14 -17.05
CA VAL A 66 13.89 17.44 -16.12
C VAL A 66 14.23 17.85 -14.71
N THR A 67 13.26 18.40 -13.98
CA THR A 67 13.41 18.68 -12.55
C THR A 67 12.75 17.58 -11.75
N LEU A 68 13.56 16.86 -10.98
CA LEU A 68 13.08 15.88 -10.02
C LEU A 68 13.07 16.48 -8.61
N THR A 69 12.06 16.13 -7.82
CA THR A 69 11.93 16.52 -6.42
C THR A 69 11.74 15.31 -5.51
N GLN A 70 12.13 15.48 -4.25
CA GLN A 70 11.90 14.54 -3.16
C GLN A 70 11.77 15.28 -1.82
N PRO A 71 11.08 14.70 -0.81
CA PRO A 71 10.98 15.32 0.51
C PRO A 71 12.33 15.37 1.26
N SER A 72 12.38 16.19 2.30
CA SER A 72 13.49 16.21 3.26
C SER A 72 13.25 15.20 4.39
N PRO A 73 14.29 14.56 4.95
CA PRO A 73 15.69 14.57 4.49
C PRO A 73 15.86 13.85 3.14
N ALA A 74 16.66 14.46 2.24
CA ALA A 74 16.87 13.93 0.90
C ALA A 74 17.66 12.62 0.93
N PHE A 75 17.19 11.63 0.17
CA PHE A 75 17.95 10.42 -0.10
C PHE A 75 18.90 10.66 -1.27
N ARG A 76 20.07 10.02 -1.24
CA ARG A 76 20.95 9.96 -2.43
C ARG A 76 20.52 8.76 -3.26
N LEU A 77 20.02 9.02 -4.46
CA LEU A 77 19.37 8.03 -5.33
C LEU A 77 19.98 8.06 -6.72
N SER A 78 20.15 6.88 -7.32
CA SER A 78 20.37 6.72 -8.75
C SER A 78 19.02 6.43 -9.38
N VAL A 79 18.34 7.45 -9.88
CA VAL A 79 16.97 7.37 -10.34
C VAL A 79 16.94 6.93 -11.81
N PRO A 80 16.40 5.75 -12.15
CA PRO A 80 16.16 5.39 -13.53
C PRO A 80 15.03 6.26 -14.10
N VAL A 81 15.25 6.82 -15.28
CA VAL A 81 14.28 7.60 -16.04
C VAL A 81 14.21 6.97 -17.43
N THR A 82 13.01 6.60 -17.85
CA THR A 82 12.76 6.10 -19.20
C THR A 82 12.01 7.16 -19.99
N LEU A 83 12.54 7.50 -21.15
CA LEU A 83 11.96 8.42 -22.10
C LEU A 83 11.37 7.63 -23.27
N THR A 84 10.17 8.00 -23.68
CA THR A 84 9.57 7.55 -24.94
C THR A 84 9.79 8.65 -25.96
N LEU A 85 10.49 8.36 -27.05
CA LEU A 85 10.79 9.30 -28.12
C LEU A 85 9.66 9.34 -29.16
N ALA A 86 9.67 10.35 -30.03
CA ALA A 86 8.63 10.54 -31.06
C ALA A 86 8.50 9.34 -32.04
N ASP A 87 9.57 8.58 -32.25
CA ASP A 87 9.57 7.35 -33.05
C ASP A 87 9.12 6.10 -32.25
N GLN A 88 8.64 6.29 -31.02
CA GLN A 88 8.26 5.28 -30.04
C GLN A 88 9.41 4.43 -29.49
N SER A 89 10.66 4.73 -29.85
CA SER A 89 11.81 4.12 -29.19
C SER A 89 11.87 4.56 -27.73
N ARG A 90 12.38 3.66 -26.87
CA ARG A 90 12.58 3.94 -25.44
C ARG A 90 14.06 4.10 -25.15
N GLN A 91 14.38 5.14 -24.39
CA GLN A 91 15.73 5.37 -23.89
C GLN A 91 15.70 5.45 -22.36
N SER A 92 16.44 4.55 -21.71
CA SER A 92 16.59 4.54 -20.25
C SER A 92 17.93 5.15 -19.85
N ILE A 93 17.89 6.03 -18.85
CA ILE A 93 19.05 6.71 -18.30
C ILE A 93 18.96 6.70 -16.77
N SER A 94 20.09 6.79 -16.09
CA SER A 94 20.10 6.96 -14.63
C SER A 94 20.61 8.35 -14.26
N VAL A 95 19.85 9.07 -13.44
CA VAL A 95 20.21 10.40 -12.95
C VAL A 95 20.44 10.38 -11.44
N ARG A 96 21.49 11.07 -10.98
CA ARG A 96 21.85 11.08 -9.56
C ARG A 96 21.16 12.23 -8.83
N LEU A 97 20.12 11.91 -8.06
CA LEU A 97 19.37 12.86 -7.24
C LEU A 97 19.92 12.83 -5.80
N GLU A 98 20.53 13.92 -5.35
CA GLU A 98 21.14 14.01 -4.01
C GLU A 98 20.53 15.09 -3.12
N SER A 99 19.64 15.90 -3.68
CA SER A 99 19.00 17.04 -3.03
C SER A 99 17.48 16.95 -3.16
N THR A 100 16.74 17.78 -2.42
CA THR A 100 15.27 17.80 -2.44
C THR A 100 14.69 18.27 -3.79
N ARG A 101 15.49 18.99 -4.59
CA ARG A 101 15.14 19.45 -5.93
C ARG A 101 16.40 19.57 -6.77
N GLN A 102 16.44 18.89 -7.90
CA GLN A 102 17.57 18.93 -8.83
C GLN A 102 17.08 18.89 -10.27
N THR A 103 17.68 19.73 -11.12
CA THR A 103 17.39 19.76 -12.55
C THR A 103 18.51 19.06 -13.30
N PHE A 104 18.13 18.15 -14.19
CA PHE A 104 19.01 17.39 -15.06
C PHE A 104 18.80 17.85 -16.48
N GLU A 105 19.89 17.97 -17.23
CA GLU A 105 19.87 18.29 -18.65
C GLU A 105 20.30 17.06 -19.46
N LEU A 106 19.49 16.69 -20.44
CA LEU A 106 19.64 15.48 -21.24
C LEU A 106 19.65 15.86 -22.71
N SER A 107 20.67 15.39 -23.43
CA SER A 107 20.77 15.55 -24.88
C SER A 107 20.09 14.37 -25.56
N LEU A 108 19.09 14.65 -26.38
CA LEU A 108 18.28 13.65 -27.08
C LEU A 108 18.46 13.76 -28.59
N PRO A 109 18.31 12.64 -29.33
CA PRO A 109 18.36 12.64 -30.79
C PRO A 109 17.06 13.15 -31.43
N SER A 110 15.96 13.17 -30.69
CA SER A 110 14.65 13.66 -31.10
C SER A 110 13.82 14.09 -29.89
N ARG A 111 12.66 14.70 -30.13
CA ARG A 111 11.71 15.06 -29.07
C ARG A 111 11.23 13.83 -28.30
N ALA A 112 11.05 14.01 -26.99
CA ALA A 112 10.43 13.02 -26.13
C ALA A 112 8.93 13.32 -26.02
N VAL A 113 8.11 12.28 -26.09
CA VAL A 113 6.64 12.34 -25.98
C VAL A 113 6.14 11.78 -24.65
N GLY A 114 6.98 11.04 -23.93
CA GLY A 114 6.67 10.52 -22.61
C GLY A 114 7.90 10.41 -21.70
N LEU A 115 7.68 10.54 -20.40
CA LEU A 115 8.69 10.32 -19.37
C LEU A 115 8.07 9.49 -18.23
N SER A 116 8.78 8.44 -17.85
CA SER A 116 8.47 7.63 -16.67
C SER A 116 9.66 7.63 -15.72
N VAL A 117 9.40 7.93 -14.45
CA VAL A 117 10.41 7.84 -13.38
C VAL A 117 10.28 6.48 -12.71
N ASP A 118 11.37 5.71 -12.76
CA ASP A 118 11.48 4.38 -12.17
C ASP A 118 10.34 3.42 -12.59
N PRO A 119 10.15 3.18 -13.90
CA PRO A 119 9.05 2.33 -14.37
C PRO A 119 9.20 0.87 -13.94
N ASP A 120 10.44 0.39 -13.74
CA ASP A 120 10.75 -0.99 -13.38
C ASP A 120 10.86 -1.22 -11.86
N MET A 121 10.53 -0.20 -11.05
CA MET A 121 10.51 -0.27 -9.58
C MET A 121 11.86 -0.66 -8.97
N GLU A 122 12.96 -0.15 -9.50
CA GLU A 122 14.31 -0.39 -9.00
C GLU A 122 14.61 0.40 -7.72
N LEU A 123 13.89 1.52 -7.48
CA LEU A 123 14.05 2.28 -6.25
C LEU A 123 13.19 1.70 -5.13
N PHE A 124 13.78 1.59 -3.94
CA PHE A 124 12.99 1.46 -2.73
C PHE A 124 12.17 2.74 -2.55
N ARG A 125 10.87 2.65 -2.78
CA ARG A 125 9.93 3.76 -2.68
C ARG A 125 8.72 3.38 -1.85
N ARG A 126 8.11 4.37 -1.21
CA ARG A 126 6.80 4.18 -0.58
C ARG A 126 5.74 4.14 -1.68
N ILE A 127 5.08 3.00 -1.84
CA ILE A 127 3.93 2.88 -2.74
C ILE A 127 2.77 3.69 -2.14
N PRO A 128 2.19 4.66 -2.88
CA PRO A 128 0.99 5.36 -2.45
C PRO A 128 -0.12 4.39 -2.07
N ARG A 129 -0.90 4.71 -1.02
CA ARG A 129 -1.99 3.83 -0.54
C ARG A 129 -3.09 3.65 -1.59
N ALA A 130 -3.25 4.59 -2.52
CA ALA A 130 -4.18 4.50 -3.64
C ALA A 130 -3.79 3.38 -4.62
N ASP A 131 -2.49 3.15 -4.80
CA ASP A 131 -1.94 2.21 -5.78
C ASP A 131 -1.84 0.78 -5.23
N LEU A 132 -2.08 0.60 -3.93
CA LEU A 132 -2.17 -0.72 -3.28
C LEU A 132 -3.62 -1.20 -3.26
N PRO A 133 -3.92 -2.48 -3.55
CA PRO A 133 -5.26 -3.04 -3.34
C PRO A 133 -5.80 -2.73 -1.95
N PRO A 134 -7.12 -2.52 -1.77
CA PRO A 134 -7.69 -2.37 -0.43
C PRO A 134 -7.46 -3.67 0.34
N MET A 135 -6.87 -3.59 1.53
CA MET A 135 -6.51 -4.78 2.33
C MET A 135 -6.45 -4.41 3.82
N LEU A 136 -6.66 -5.37 4.72
CA LEU A 136 -6.68 -5.12 6.18
C LEU A 136 -5.35 -4.51 6.68
N ASN A 137 -4.20 -4.79 6.06
CA ASN A 137 -2.93 -4.16 6.47
C ASN A 137 -2.91 -2.65 6.24
N LEU A 138 -3.71 -2.13 5.31
CA LEU A 138 -3.89 -0.69 5.18
C LEU A 138 -4.70 -0.15 6.37
N TYR A 139 -5.71 -0.85 6.88
CA TYR A 139 -6.34 -0.51 8.16
C TYR A 139 -5.31 -0.51 9.31
N VAL A 140 -4.48 -1.56 9.42
CA VAL A 140 -3.49 -1.67 10.52
C VAL A 140 -2.49 -0.51 10.52
N THR A 141 -2.08 -0.06 9.34
CA THR A 141 -1.09 1.02 9.18
C THR A 141 -1.71 2.42 9.11
N ASP A 142 -3.03 2.53 9.23
CA ASP A 142 -3.71 3.82 9.33
C ASP A 142 -3.43 4.46 10.71
N PRO A 143 -3.11 5.76 10.78
CA PRO A 143 -2.99 6.46 12.06
C PRO A 143 -4.31 6.54 12.82
N THR A 144 -5.45 6.58 12.12
CA THR A 144 -6.79 6.68 12.71
C THR A 144 -7.53 5.38 12.46
N ARG A 145 -7.72 4.57 13.51
CA ARG A 145 -8.33 3.24 13.42
C ARG A 145 -9.50 3.10 14.37
N VAL A 146 -10.59 2.58 13.86
CA VAL A 146 -11.82 2.37 14.62
C VAL A 146 -12.28 0.93 14.45
N VAL A 147 -12.56 0.24 15.55
CA VAL A 147 -13.29 -1.03 15.55
C VAL A 147 -14.74 -0.74 15.88
N VAL A 148 -15.65 -1.23 15.02
CA VAL A 148 -17.09 -1.09 15.21
C VAL A 148 -17.66 -2.44 15.59
N LEU A 149 -18.21 -2.51 16.81
CA LEU A 149 -18.90 -3.66 17.36
C LEU A 149 -20.40 -3.61 17.06
N PRO A 150 -21.07 -4.75 16.92
CA PRO A 150 -22.51 -4.79 16.71
C PRO A 150 -23.24 -4.40 17.99
N SER A 151 -24.28 -3.57 17.90
CA SER A 151 -25.19 -3.30 19.03
C SER A 151 -26.44 -4.19 19.02
N GLY A 152 -26.79 -4.79 17.87
CA GLY A 152 -27.89 -5.72 17.73
C GLY A 152 -27.52 -7.19 17.97
N GLY A 153 -28.52 -8.05 18.19
CA GLY A 153 -28.35 -9.50 18.36
C GLY A 153 -28.24 -9.97 19.82
N THR A 154 -28.00 -11.26 20.03
CA THR A 154 -27.85 -11.84 21.37
C THR A 154 -26.45 -11.64 21.92
N VAL A 155 -26.31 -11.60 23.24
CA VAL A 155 -24.99 -11.52 23.92
C VAL A 155 -24.06 -12.65 23.48
N GLU A 156 -24.60 -13.84 23.25
CA GLU A 156 -23.82 -14.99 22.77
C GLU A 156 -23.28 -14.77 21.34
N ALA A 157 -24.09 -14.21 20.45
CA ALA A 157 -23.66 -13.88 19.08
C ALA A 157 -22.61 -12.75 19.06
N GLN A 158 -22.66 -11.82 20.01
CA GLN A 158 -21.70 -10.70 20.12
C GLN A 158 -20.37 -11.10 20.77
N ARG A 159 -20.36 -12.15 21.62
CA ARG A 159 -19.20 -12.55 22.42
C ARG A 159 -17.91 -12.74 21.60
N PRO A 160 -17.89 -13.43 20.45
CA PRO A 160 -16.66 -13.59 19.66
C PRO A 160 -16.03 -12.27 19.23
N PHE A 161 -16.87 -11.27 18.90
CA PHE A 161 -16.42 -9.96 18.46
C PHE A 161 -15.93 -9.11 19.63
N ALA A 162 -16.61 -9.17 20.78
CA ALA A 162 -16.19 -8.47 21.99
C ALA A 162 -14.81 -8.97 22.48
N GLU A 163 -14.56 -10.28 22.46
CA GLU A 163 -13.26 -10.85 22.81
C GLU A 163 -12.17 -10.45 21.80
N LEU A 164 -12.49 -10.43 20.50
CA LEU A 164 -11.56 -9.98 19.48
C LEU A 164 -11.21 -8.49 19.64
N ALA A 165 -12.19 -7.63 19.96
CA ALA A 165 -11.95 -6.21 20.21
C ALA A 165 -10.99 -5.97 21.38
N LYS A 166 -11.13 -6.72 22.50
CA LYS A 166 -10.18 -6.65 23.63
C LYS A 166 -8.76 -7.01 23.20
N VAL A 167 -8.61 -8.04 22.37
CA VAL A 167 -7.29 -8.44 21.83
C VAL A 167 -6.71 -7.32 20.95
N ILE A 168 -7.52 -6.70 20.09
CA ILE A 168 -7.11 -5.58 19.25
C ILE A 168 -6.66 -4.39 20.11
N GLU A 169 -7.47 -3.99 21.09
CA GLU A 169 -7.19 -2.87 22.00
C GLU A 169 -5.85 -3.08 22.72
N SER A 170 -5.59 -4.29 23.22
CA SER A 170 -4.35 -4.62 23.92
C SER A 170 -3.08 -4.56 23.06
N ARG A 171 -3.21 -4.83 21.75
CA ARG A 171 -2.07 -4.94 20.81
C ARG A 171 -1.85 -3.69 19.97
N SER A 172 -2.87 -2.85 19.84
CA SER A 172 -2.86 -1.67 18.99
C SER A 172 -3.36 -0.44 19.76
N PRO A 173 -2.54 0.12 20.69
CA PRO A 173 -2.88 1.32 21.44
C PRO A 173 -3.33 2.46 20.51
N GLY A 174 -4.34 3.22 20.95
CA GLY A 174 -4.93 4.33 20.18
C GLY A 174 -6.01 3.90 19.18
N THR A 175 -6.32 2.61 19.07
CA THR A 175 -7.50 2.15 18.30
C THR A 175 -8.77 2.49 19.09
N VAL A 176 -9.70 3.20 18.46
CA VAL A 176 -11.00 3.52 19.07
C VAL A 176 -11.92 2.31 18.93
N ILE A 177 -12.53 1.88 20.03
CA ILE A 177 -13.56 0.83 20.02
C ILE A 177 -14.91 1.49 20.26
N GLN A 178 -15.86 1.30 19.35
CA GLN A 178 -17.22 1.83 19.48
C GLN A 178 -18.25 0.80 19.02
N THR A 179 -19.52 1.02 19.37
CA THR A 179 -20.64 0.29 18.76
C THR A 179 -21.16 1.03 17.53
N ASP A 180 -21.96 0.37 16.72
CA ASP A 180 -22.66 0.98 15.58
C ASP A 180 -23.79 1.96 15.95
N GLN A 181 -24.03 2.20 17.25
CA GLN A 181 -24.89 3.29 17.72
C GLN A 181 -24.18 4.64 17.67
N ALA A 182 -22.85 4.65 17.73
CA ALA A 182 -22.07 5.86 17.55
C ALA A 182 -22.01 6.23 16.06
N PRO A 183 -21.98 7.52 15.71
CA PRO A 183 -21.78 7.95 14.33
C PRO A 183 -20.52 7.32 13.71
N VAL A 184 -20.61 6.96 12.43
CA VAL A 184 -19.45 6.49 11.67
C VAL A 184 -18.45 7.65 11.55
N PRO A 185 -17.19 7.47 12.00
CA PRO A 185 -16.20 8.55 11.94
C PRO A 185 -15.90 8.95 10.50
N VAL A 186 -15.82 10.26 10.24
CA VAL A 186 -15.57 10.81 8.89
C VAL A 186 -14.18 10.45 8.37
N GLU A 187 -13.21 10.35 9.27
CA GLU A 187 -11.82 10.03 8.95
C GLU A 187 -11.39 8.65 9.47
N GLY A 188 -10.34 8.10 8.85
CA GLY A 188 -9.66 6.90 9.32
C GLY A 188 -10.25 5.59 8.81
N SER A 189 -9.56 4.50 9.10
CA SER A 189 -9.95 3.17 8.68
C SER A 189 -10.88 2.50 9.70
N LEU A 190 -11.87 1.76 9.20
CA LEU A 190 -12.90 1.06 9.98
C LEU A 190 -12.69 -0.45 9.90
N LEU A 191 -12.84 -1.14 11.02
CA LEU A 191 -12.94 -2.59 11.11
C LEU A 191 -14.25 -2.96 11.79
N LEU A 192 -15.18 -3.48 11.00
CA LEU A 192 -16.51 -3.90 11.43
C LEU A 192 -16.45 -5.37 11.79
N LEU A 193 -16.86 -5.69 13.01
CA LEU A 193 -16.90 -7.06 13.51
C LEU A 193 -18.36 -7.52 13.56
N GLY A 194 -18.76 -8.44 12.70
CA GLY A 194 -20.14 -8.91 12.58
C GLY A 194 -20.82 -8.51 11.28
N GLY A 195 -22.05 -8.98 11.11
CA GLY A 195 -22.81 -8.85 9.86
C GLY A 195 -24.01 -7.90 9.96
N PRO A 196 -24.78 -7.76 8.88
CA PRO A 196 -25.92 -6.83 8.78
C PRO A 196 -27.05 -7.12 9.78
N GLU A 197 -27.11 -8.32 10.37
CA GLU A 197 -28.06 -8.67 11.44
C GLU A 197 -27.88 -7.84 12.71
N GLY A 198 -26.63 -7.50 13.04
CA GLY A 198 -26.25 -6.82 14.29
C GLY A 198 -25.68 -5.41 14.07
N HIS A 199 -25.54 -5.00 12.80
CA HIS A 199 -24.98 -3.71 12.40
C HIS A 199 -25.97 -2.93 11.54
N HIS A 200 -26.51 -1.84 12.07
CA HIS A 200 -27.33 -0.90 11.32
C HIS A 200 -26.55 -0.19 10.20
N VAL A 201 -25.23 -0.06 10.37
CA VAL A 201 -24.32 0.65 9.45
C VAL A 201 -23.57 -0.26 8.47
N ALA A 202 -23.65 -1.59 8.62
CA ALA A 202 -22.83 -2.51 7.81
C ALA A 202 -23.10 -2.37 6.32
N ARG A 203 -24.37 -2.20 5.91
CA ARG A 203 -24.73 -1.97 4.50
C ARG A 203 -24.14 -0.68 3.96
N GLN A 204 -24.23 0.42 4.72
CA GLN A 204 -23.67 1.71 4.32
C GLN A 204 -22.15 1.64 4.16
N ILE A 205 -21.47 0.96 5.08
CA ILE A 205 -20.00 0.88 5.07
C ILE A 205 -19.47 -0.07 3.98
N LEU A 206 -20.26 -1.07 3.59
CA LEU A 206 -19.92 -2.00 2.50
C LEU A 206 -20.41 -1.54 1.13
N GLU A 207 -21.28 -0.55 1.04
CA GLU A 207 -21.76 0.01 -0.24
C GLU A 207 -20.61 0.36 -1.20
N PRO A 208 -19.48 0.93 -0.75
CA PRO A 208 -18.33 1.22 -1.61
C PRO A 208 -17.60 0.00 -2.17
N CYS A 209 -17.84 -1.20 -1.62
CA CYS A 209 -17.37 -2.45 -2.23
C CYS A 209 -18.05 -2.72 -3.60
N GLY A 210 -19.12 -2.00 -3.91
CA GLY A 210 -19.88 -2.15 -5.13
C GLY A 210 -20.51 -3.53 -5.27
N SER A 211 -20.71 -3.97 -6.50
CA SER A 211 -21.30 -5.28 -6.81
C SER A 211 -20.36 -6.47 -6.56
N GLN A 212 -19.10 -6.22 -6.16
CA GLN A 212 -18.11 -7.28 -5.93
C GLN A 212 -18.36 -8.03 -4.62
N VAL A 213 -19.11 -7.43 -3.70
CA VAL A 213 -19.39 -7.96 -2.35
C VAL A 213 -20.86 -7.77 -2.01
N THR A 214 -21.55 -8.83 -1.65
CA THR A 214 -22.86 -8.75 -0.99
C THR A 214 -22.82 -9.54 0.30
N VAL A 215 -23.39 -8.99 1.37
CA VAL A 215 -23.46 -9.66 2.68
C VAL A 215 -24.89 -9.59 3.17
N ASP A 216 -25.47 -10.76 3.40
CA ASP A 216 -26.81 -10.96 3.95
C ASP A 216 -26.71 -11.70 5.28
N ARG A 217 -27.86 -12.06 5.86
CA ARG A 217 -27.96 -12.81 7.13
C ARG A 217 -27.33 -14.20 7.05
N ASP A 218 -27.59 -14.90 5.96
CA ASP A 218 -27.41 -16.35 5.81
C ASP A 218 -26.43 -16.70 4.69
N ARG A 219 -25.90 -15.68 3.99
CA ARG A 219 -24.95 -15.84 2.89
C ARG A 219 -24.13 -14.59 2.67
N PHE A 220 -23.04 -14.75 1.94
CA PHE A 220 -22.32 -13.65 1.32
C PHE A 220 -21.82 -14.04 -0.06
N THR A 221 -21.66 -13.05 -0.94
CA THR A 221 -21.06 -13.21 -2.27
C THR A 221 -19.78 -12.38 -2.33
N VAL A 222 -18.70 -12.97 -2.81
CA VAL A 222 -17.44 -12.27 -3.08
C VAL A 222 -16.70 -12.95 -4.22
N GLY A 223 -16.06 -12.15 -5.08
CA GLY A 223 -15.32 -12.69 -6.23
C GLY A 223 -16.21 -13.50 -7.18
N GLY A 224 -17.49 -13.12 -7.31
CA GLY A 224 -18.47 -13.81 -8.17
C GLY A 224 -18.97 -15.15 -7.64
N ARG A 225 -18.65 -15.55 -6.40
CA ARG A 225 -19.11 -16.80 -5.78
C ARG A 225 -19.89 -16.52 -4.51
N THR A 226 -20.98 -17.27 -4.31
CA THR A 226 -21.83 -17.18 -3.12
C THR A 226 -21.52 -18.32 -2.16
N TYR A 227 -21.47 -17.99 -0.87
CA TYR A 227 -21.19 -18.90 0.25
C TYR A 227 -22.32 -18.79 1.27
N ALA A 228 -22.89 -19.91 1.71
CA ALA A 228 -24.09 -19.94 2.56
C ALA A 228 -24.04 -20.99 3.68
N GLU A 229 -22.91 -21.68 3.88
CA GLU A 229 -22.79 -22.72 4.90
C GLU A 229 -22.42 -22.13 6.27
N PRO A 230 -22.95 -22.64 7.40
CA PRO A 230 -22.70 -22.08 8.74
C PRO A 230 -21.22 -21.99 9.12
N GLY A 231 -20.37 -22.85 8.58
CA GLY A 231 -18.91 -22.85 8.79
C GLY A 231 -18.17 -21.74 8.03
N MET A 232 -18.86 -20.93 7.23
CA MET A 232 -18.24 -19.91 6.38
C MET A 232 -18.01 -18.59 7.11
N ALA A 233 -16.86 -17.98 6.85
CA ALA A 233 -16.54 -16.62 7.28
C ALA A 233 -15.85 -15.82 6.16
N LEU A 234 -15.97 -14.50 6.24
CA LEU A 234 -15.47 -13.52 5.29
C LEU A 234 -14.64 -12.47 6.02
N LEU A 235 -13.42 -12.27 5.56
CA LEU A 235 -12.68 -11.03 5.75
C LEU A 235 -12.69 -10.29 4.41
N VAL A 236 -13.14 -9.05 4.38
CA VAL A 236 -13.15 -8.24 3.16
C VAL A 236 -12.84 -6.79 3.47
N THR A 237 -12.01 -6.17 2.64
CA THR A 237 -11.60 -4.78 2.76
C THR A 237 -11.89 -4.04 1.46
N CYS A 238 -12.53 -2.90 1.59
CA CYS A 238 -12.87 -1.98 0.51
C CYS A 238 -12.34 -0.59 0.83
N ARG A 239 -12.25 0.28 -0.19
CA ARG A 239 -11.83 1.67 0.01
C ARG A 239 -12.99 2.49 0.57
N ARG A 240 -12.66 3.47 1.40
CA ARG A 240 -13.59 4.49 1.82
C ARG A 240 -13.61 5.63 0.78
N PRO A 241 -14.76 5.92 0.14
CA PRO A 241 -14.86 7.02 -0.81
C PRO A 241 -14.91 8.38 -0.11
N ASP A 242 -15.38 8.42 1.13
CA ASP A 242 -15.49 9.60 1.99
C ASP A 242 -14.17 9.96 2.71
N SER A 243 -13.21 9.02 2.75
CA SER A 243 -11.91 9.21 3.40
C SER A 243 -10.77 8.61 2.54
N PRO A 244 -10.18 9.39 1.63
CA PRO A 244 -9.12 8.91 0.73
C PRO A 244 -7.94 8.27 1.47
N GLY A 245 -7.55 7.07 1.06
CA GLY A 245 -6.45 6.30 1.68
C GLY A 245 -6.85 5.48 2.90
N SER A 246 -8.07 5.66 3.41
CA SER A 246 -8.66 4.86 4.49
C SER A 246 -9.45 3.66 3.95
N MET A 247 -9.65 2.67 4.81
CA MET A 247 -10.26 1.39 4.47
C MET A 247 -11.54 1.13 5.27
N ALA A 248 -12.49 0.45 4.66
CA ALA A 248 -13.63 -0.16 5.32
C ALA A 248 -13.44 -1.67 5.28
N THR A 249 -13.20 -2.29 6.43
CA THR A 249 -12.99 -3.74 6.55
C THR A 249 -14.14 -4.38 7.31
N LEU A 250 -14.63 -5.51 6.83
CA LEU A 250 -15.62 -6.34 7.50
C LEU A 250 -15.02 -7.70 7.82
N PHE A 251 -15.20 -8.15 9.05
CA PHE A 251 -14.98 -9.52 9.45
C PHE A 251 -16.29 -10.13 9.95
N TYR A 252 -16.84 -11.04 9.15
CA TYR A 252 -18.18 -11.60 9.32
C TYR A 252 -18.17 -13.13 9.20
N GLY A 253 -19.07 -13.81 9.91
CA GLY A 253 -19.22 -15.27 9.85
C GLY A 253 -20.68 -15.66 9.91
N LEU A 254 -21.04 -16.74 9.22
CA LEU A 254 -22.40 -17.28 9.19
C LEU A 254 -22.76 -18.04 10.48
N SER A 255 -21.78 -18.26 11.36
CA SER A 255 -21.98 -18.72 12.74
C SER A 255 -20.87 -18.21 13.66
N PRO A 256 -21.08 -18.19 15.00
CA PRO A 256 -20.01 -17.92 15.96
C PRO A 256 -18.80 -18.85 15.81
N GLN A 257 -19.03 -20.12 15.45
CA GLN A 257 -17.98 -21.14 15.35
C GLN A 257 -17.08 -20.91 14.13
N ALA A 258 -17.62 -20.40 13.01
CA ALA A 258 -16.84 -20.05 11.82
C ALA A 258 -15.74 -19.01 12.08
N LEU A 259 -15.92 -18.17 13.11
CA LEU A 259 -14.99 -17.09 13.46
C LEU A 259 -13.85 -17.53 14.38
N SER A 260 -13.99 -18.65 15.08
CA SER A 260 -13.11 -19.08 16.18
C SER A 260 -11.62 -19.09 15.81
N LYS A 261 -11.26 -19.77 14.73
CA LYS A 261 -9.88 -19.87 14.25
C LYS A 261 -9.43 -18.64 13.45
N PRO A 262 -10.21 -18.09 12.49
CA PRO A 262 -9.83 -16.89 11.76
C PRO A 262 -9.60 -15.67 12.66
N ALA A 263 -10.42 -15.45 13.70
CA ALA A 263 -10.28 -14.31 14.60
C ALA A 263 -8.90 -14.27 15.29
N ARG A 264 -8.35 -15.42 15.69
CA ARG A 264 -7.03 -15.52 16.34
C ARG A 264 -5.88 -15.16 15.41
N LEU A 265 -6.09 -15.30 14.10
CA LEU A 265 -5.11 -15.07 13.05
C LEU A 265 -5.54 -13.91 12.13
N LEU A 266 -6.45 -13.04 12.56
CA LEU A 266 -7.09 -12.04 11.69
C LEU A 266 -6.04 -11.22 10.92
N PHE A 267 -5.05 -10.69 11.63
CA PHE A 267 -3.98 -9.86 11.06
C PHE A 267 -2.90 -10.65 10.29
N PHE A 268 -2.94 -11.98 10.31
CA PHE A 268 -2.13 -12.80 9.40
C PHE A 268 -2.68 -12.78 7.96
N TYR A 269 -3.98 -12.54 7.81
CA TYR A 269 -4.69 -12.56 6.53
C TYR A 269 -4.82 -11.17 5.88
N GLY A 270 -3.99 -10.20 6.29
CA GLY A 270 -4.18 -8.79 5.93
C GLY A 270 -3.63 -8.33 4.57
N TRP A 271 -3.20 -9.27 3.72
CA TRP A 271 -2.51 -8.99 2.45
C TRP A 271 -3.40 -9.13 1.21
N GLN A 272 -4.67 -9.51 1.39
CA GLN A 272 -5.64 -9.62 0.29
C GLN A 272 -6.84 -8.71 0.52
N SER A 273 -7.51 -8.31 -0.56
CA SER A 273 -8.79 -7.58 -0.45
C SER A 273 -9.90 -8.42 0.13
N TYR A 274 -9.92 -9.72 -0.13
CA TYR A 274 -10.82 -10.63 0.56
C TYR A 274 -10.20 -12.00 0.84
N VAL A 275 -10.68 -12.64 1.90
CA VAL A 275 -10.37 -14.01 2.28
C VAL A 275 -11.64 -14.70 2.76
N VAL A 276 -11.94 -15.86 2.19
CA VAL A 276 -13.07 -16.71 2.57
C VAL A 276 -12.54 -17.91 3.33
N PHE A 277 -13.18 -18.19 4.47
CA PHE A 277 -12.85 -19.30 5.34
C PHE A 277 -13.99 -20.31 5.38
N HIS A 278 -13.65 -21.59 5.51
CA HIS A 278 -14.55 -22.67 5.91
C HIS A 278 -13.93 -23.39 7.09
N ASP A 279 -14.61 -23.39 8.24
CA ASP A 279 -14.13 -23.97 9.51
C ASP A 279 -12.68 -23.55 9.85
N GLY A 280 -12.36 -22.31 9.50
CA GLY A 280 -11.06 -21.68 9.74
C GLY A 280 -9.93 -22.07 8.79
N ALA A 281 -10.20 -22.84 7.73
CA ALA A 281 -9.29 -23.01 6.60
C ALA A 281 -9.61 -21.97 5.52
N VAL A 282 -8.58 -21.41 4.86
CA VAL A 282 -8.77 -20.51 3.72
C VAL A 282 -9.18 -21.33 2.51
N ILE A 283 -10.35 -21.04 1.92
CA ILE A 283 -10.87 -21.72 0.73
C ILE A 283 -10.91 -20.84 -0.52
N ALA A 284 -10.85 -19.52 -0.35
CA ALA A 284 -10.70 -18.55 -1.42
C ALA A 284 -10.06 -17.25 -0.92
N ARG A 285 -9.38 -16.54 -1.81
CA ARG A 285 -8.83 -15.19 -1.56
C ARG A 285 -8.57 -14.48 -2.89
N GLY A 286 -8.54 -13.16 -2.87
CA GLY A 286 -8.21 -12.36 -4.04
C GLY A 286 -8.15 -10.87 -3.76
N ASP A 287 -7.80 -10.11 -4.78
CA ASP A 287 -7.56 -8.68 -4.71
C ASP A 287 -8.54 -7.91 -5.60
N PHE A 288 -9.02 -6.78 -5.09
CA PHE A 288 -9.73 -5.79 -5.89
C PHE A 288 -8.71 -4.85 -6.57
N PRO A 289 -9.03 -4.27 -7.73
CA PRO A 289 -8.09 -3.41 -8.46
C PRO A 289 -7.58 -2.25 -7.60
N ALA A 290 -6.29 -1.92 -7.77
CA ALA A 290 -5.76 -0.65 -7.30
C ALA A 290 -6.38 0.51 -8.10
N ALA A 291 -6.44 1.71 -7.52
CA ALA A 291 -6.69 2.90 -8.32
C ALA A 291 -5.42 3.12 -9.16
N GLN A 292 -5.48 2.86 -10.47
CA GLN A 292 -4.31 3.05 -11.34
C GLN A 292 -3.93 4.53 -11.41
N GLU A 293 -2.72 4.88 -10.99
CA GLU A 293 -1.97 6.02 -11.53
C GLU A 293 -0.50 5.63 -11.73
N GLY A 294 -0.13 5.32 -12.97
CA GLY A 294 1.28 5.30 -13.35
C GLY A 294 1.84 6.72 -13.29
N MET A 295 3.08 6.88 -12.83
CA MET A 295 3.79 8.16 -12.86
C MET A 295 4.35 8.41 -14.26
N GLU A 296 3.46 8.49 -15.24
CA GLU A 296 3.76 8.80 -16.64
C GLU A 296 3.39 10.27 -16.88
N VAL A 297 4.37 11.06 -17.31
CA VAL A 297 4.16 12.45 -17.67
C VAL A 297 4.15 12.51 -19.19
N ALA A 298 3.00 12.83 -19.77
CA ALA A 298 2.92 13.22 -21.17
C ALA A 298 3.70 14.53 -21.34
N ILE A 299 4.65 14.53 -22.26
CA ILE A 299 5.43 15.73 -22.55
C ILE A 299 4.72 16.47 -23.68
N PRO A 300 4.32 17.73 -23.48
CA PRO A 300 3.74 18.56 -24.53
C PRO A 300 4.75 18.94 -25.63
#